data_AF-A0A7X1ZJW8-F1
#
_entry.id   AF-A0A7X1ZJW8-F1
#
_cell.length_a   1.000
_cell.length_b   1.000
_cell.length_c   1.000
_cell.angle_alpha   90.00
_cell.angle_beta   90.00
_cell.angle_gamma   90.00
#
_symmetry.space_group_name_H-M   'P 1'
#
loop_
_entity.id
_entity.type
_entity.pdbx_description
1 polymer ?
#
loop_
_entity_poly.entity_id
_entity_poly.type
_entity_poly.pdbx_seq_one_letter_code
_entity_poly.pdbx_strand_id
1 'polypeptide(L)' 'MKFSSCKEKEEKYRRLKQVIKEYRNSPGPLIQILHRAQNIFGYLPKEVQRFVAKE' A
#
# COMPACT_ATOMS: atom_id res chain seq x y z
N MET A 1 -22.75 16.98 -2.70
CA MET A 1 -22.56 15.58 -2.26
C MET A 1 -21.16 15.11 -2.66
N LYS A 2 -20.24 14.84 -1.71
CA LYS A 2 -18.90 14.32 -2.02
C LYS A 2 -18.88 12.79 -1.87
N PHE A 3 -19.22 12.06 -2.92
CA PHE A 3 -19.24 10.59 -2.94
C PHE A 3 -17.94 9.98 -3.53
N SER A 4 -16.87 10.76 -3.70
CA SER A 4 -15.66 10.32 -4.42
C SER A 4 -14.56 9.64 -3.57
N SER A 5 -14.62 9.67 -2.24
CA SER A 5 -13.45 9.31 -1.41
C SER A 5 -13.21 7.80 -1.23
N CYS A 6 -14.24 6.94 -1.30
CA CYS A 6 -14.08 5.50 -1.04
C CYS A 6 -13.41 4.75 -2.20
N LYS A 7 -13.77 5.06 -3.45
CA LYS A 7 -13.21 4.37 -4.63
C LYS A 7 -11.70 4.62 -4.77
N GLU A 8 -11.25 5.83 -4.45
CA GLU A 8 -9.83 6.17 -4.50
C GLU A 8 -9.03 5.42 -3.41
N LYS A 9 -9.60 5.29 -2.20
CA LYS A 9 -8.96 4.53 -1.11
C LYS A 9 -8.81 3.07 -1.49
N GLU A 10 -9.86 2.43 -2.00
CA GLU A 10 -9.81 1.04 -2.48
C GLU A 10 -8.76 0.82 -3.58
N GLU A 11 -8.70 1.72 -4.56
CA GLU A 11 -7.72 1.65 -5.64
C GLU A 11 -6.28 1.74 -5.13
N LYS A 12 -6.00 2.61 -4.14
CA LYS A 12 -4.69 2.70 -3.50
C LYS A 12 -4.29 1.40 -2.81
N TYR A 13 -5.21 0.78 -2.07
CA TYR A 13 -4.94 -0.52 -1.42
C TYR A 13 -4.78 -1.65 -2.45
N ARG A 14 -5.53 -1.63 -3.55
CA ARG A 14 -5.37 -2.59 -4.65
C ARG A 14 -3.96 -2.52 -5.26
N ARG A 15 -3.47 -1.30 -5.53
CA ARG A 15 -2.09 -1.07 -6.01
C ARG A 15 -1.05 -1.52 -5.00
N LEU A 16 -1.24 -1.21 -3.71
CA LEU A 16 -0.33 -1.67 -2.66
C LEU A 16 -0.24 -3.20 -2.60
N LYS A 17 -1.37 -3.90 -2.75
CA LYS A 17 -1.39 -5.37 -2.80
C LYS A 17 -0.61 -5.93 -4.00
N GLN A 18 -0.64 -5.25 -5.14
CA GLN A 18 0.20 -5.64 -6.29
C GLN A 18 1.68 -5.46 -5.99
N VAL A 19 2.08 -4.32 -5.42
CA VAL A 19 3.46 -4.08 -4.98
C VAL A 19 3.93 -5.18 -4.03
N ILE A 20 3.14 -5.53 -3.02
CA ILE A 20 3.51 -6.60 -2.07
C ILE A 20 3.76 -7.93 -2.81
N LYS A 21 2.91 -8.27 -3.78
CA LYS A 21 3.07 -9.48 -4.60
C LYS A 21 4.34 -9.46 -5.45
N GLU A 22 4.64 -8.32 -6.08
CA GLU A 22 5.83 -8.15 -6.92
C GLU A 22 7.13 -8.37 -6.14
N TYR A 23 7.18 -7.85 -4.90
CA TYR A 23 8.38 -7.94 -4.06
C TYR A 23 8.40 -9.17 -3.14
N ARG A 24 7.35 -10.01 -3.09
CA ARG A 24 7.24 -11.13 -2.12
C ARG A 24 8.42 -12.10 -2.16
N ASN A 25 9.02 -12.30 -3.32
CA ASN A 25 10.14 -13.23 -3.52
C ASN A 25 11.51 -12.53 -3.56
N SER A 26 11.55 -11.22 -3.32
CA SER A 26 12.82 -10.46 -3.28
C SER A 26 13.45 -10.55 -1.89
N PRO A 27 14.78 -10.63 -1.78
CA PRO A 27 15.47 -10.55 -0.48
C PRO A 27 15.27 -9.15 0.13
N GLY A 28 14.82 -9.10 1.39
CA GLY A 28 14.59 -7.84 2.12
C GLY A 28 13.51 -6.93 1.52
N PRO A 29 12.29 -7.42 1.22
CA PRO A 29 11.32 -6.67 0.44
C PRO A 29 10.61 -5.56 1.23
N LEU A 30 10.67 -5.61 2.56
CA LEU A 30 9.89 -4.75 3.45
C LEU A 30 10.15 -3.26 3.18
N ILE A 31 11.40 -2.82 3.13
CA ILE A 31 11.72 -1.40 2.93
C ILE A 31 11.25 -0.89 1.58
N GLN A 32 11.35 -1.71 0.52
CA GLN A 32 10.87 -1.40 -0.82
C GLN A 32 9.35 -1.25 -0.84
N ILE A 33 8.64 -2.19 -0.21
CA ILE A 33 7.18 -2.15 -0.07
C ILE A 33 6.74 -0.88 0.68
N LEU A 34 7.40 -0.52 1.78
CA LEU A 34 7.06 0.67 2.56
C LEU A 34 7.31 1.98 1.79
N HIS A 35 8.42 2.08 1.05
CA HIS A 35 8.68 3.23 0.18
C HIS A 35 7.62 3.37 -0.93
N ARG A 36 7.24 2.26 -1.57
CA ARG A 36 6.17 2.26 -2.59
C ARG A 36 4.82 2.62 -2.00
N ALA A 37 4.52 2.14 -0.80
CA ALA A 37 3.31 2.51 -0.07
C ALA A 37 3.27 4.04 0.20
N GLN A 38 4.37 4.64 0.63
CA GLN A 38 4.48 6.09 0.79
C GLN A 38 4.17 6.84 -0.52
N ASN A 39 4.70 6.37 -1.65
CA ASN A 39 4.43 7.00 -2.95
C ASN A 39 2.95 6.92 -3.37
N ILE A 40 2.25 5.82 -3.03
CA ILE A 40 0.83 5.64 -3.36
C ILE A 40 -0.08 6.51 -2.48
N PHE A 41 0.26 6.63 -1.19
CA PHE A 41 -0.58 7.29 -0.19
C PHE A 41 -0.13 8.73 0.15
N GLY A 42 1.04 9.16 -0.34
CA GLY A 42 1.69 10.45 -0.02
C GLY A 42 2.44 10.47 1.31
N TYR A 43 2.08 9.57 2.23
CA TYR A 43 2.73 9.33 3.52
C TYR A 43 2.45 7.89 3.96
N LEU A 44 2.99 7.47 5.11
CA LEU A 44 2.79 6.11 5.62
C LEU A 44 1.86 6.06 6.84
N PRO A 45 0.53 6.09 6.67
CA PRO A 45 -0.40 5.98 7.78
C PRO A 45 -0.29 4.64 8.50
N LYS A 46 -0.59 4.60 9.80
CA LYS A 46 -0.60 3.37 10.62
C LYS A 46 -1.49 2.27 10.03
N GLU A 47 -2.61 2.62 9.40
CA GLU A 47 -3.49 1.65 8.72
C GLU A 47 -2.78 0.91 7.59
N VAL A 48 -1.99 1.64 6.79
CA VAL A 48 -1.23 1.07 5.67
C VAL A 48 -0.10 0.17 6.19
N GLN A 49 0.60 0.56 7.25
CA GLN A 49 1.61 -0.29 7.90
C GLN A 49 1.00 -1.60 8.42
N ARG A 50 -0.16 -1.51 9.08
CA ARG A 50 -0.91 -2.69 9.54
C ARG A 50 -1.40 -3.56 8.40
N PHE A 51 -1.74 -2.98 7.25
CA PHE A 51 -2.12 -3.72 6.06
C PHE A 51 -0.92 -4.50 5.50
N VAL A 52 0.23 -3.84 5.33
CA VAL A 52 1.47 -4.50 4.87
C VAL A 52 1.89 -5.64 5.81
N ALA A 53 1.73 -5.48 7.12
CA ALA A 53 2.05 -6.52 8.10
C ALA A 53 1.10 -7.74 8.06
N LYS A 54 -0.08 -7.63 7.42
CA LYS A 54 -1.09 -8.70 7.35
C LYS A 54 -1.02 -9.53 6.06
N GLU A 55 -0.44 -9.00 4.99
CA GLU A 55 -0.34 -9.65 3.66
C GLU A 55 0.96 -10.44 3.49
#